data_AF-A0A538EBB0-F1
#
_entry.id   AF-A0A538EBB0-F1
#
_cell.length_a   1.000
_cell.length_b   1.000
_cell.length_c   1.000
_cell.angle_alpha   90.00
_cell.angle_beta   90.00
_cell.angle_gamma   90.00
#
_symmetry.space_group_name_H-M   'P 1'
#
loop_
_entity.id
_entity.type
_entity.pdbx_description
1 polymer ?
#
loop_
_entity_poly.entity_id
_entity_poly.type
_entity_poly.pdbx_seq_one_letter_code
_entity_poly.pdbx_strand_id
1 'polypeptide(L)'
;CRNVAIRDITILNGGHFGILPTGVDNFRIDSVVVDTNRDGINVDCCKNVRISNTTVNSPNDDAIVLKSSYALNEVRATENVTIDNCMVSGYDLGTLVDGTFRTGPYGRTGRIKFGTESNGGFKNIAISNVIFEYCRGFALETVDGGLLEDVTISNITMRNVQMPFFLRLGARMRGPAGLPIGTLKRVSISNVIAHNADPRYPSTIAGIPGHNVEDVRISNVRHHLVGGLSMADAVADPPELENAYPEPTMFGTLPAYGFFIRHANGLDLDNVEVRYEQQDTRPAVVLRHVADADFHHDRADKAPGVPTFVLDDVDGFIVTDSRPVPDTRLPDHVDHQEL
;
A
#
# COMPACT_ATOMS: atom_id res chain seq x y z
N CYS A 1 -26.52 -9.58 5.69
CA CYS A 1 -27.00 -9.55 7.10
C CYS A 1 -27.00 -8.12 7.64
N ARG A 2 -27.56 -7.86 8.83
CA ARG A 2 -27.46 -6.55 9.50
C ARG A 2 -27.14 -6.72 10.98
N ASN A 3 -26.41 -5.77 11.57
CA ASN A 3 -26.10 -5.71 13.00
C ASN A 3 -25.38 -6.97 13.52
N VAL A 4 -24.33 -7.39 12.83
CA VAL A 4 -23.57 -8.61 13.17
C VAL A 4 -22.33 -8.23 13.96
N ALA A 5 -22.03 -8.99 15.02
CA ALA A 5 -20.81 -8.85 15.80
C ALA A 5 -20.11 -10.21 15.97
N ILE A 6 -18.79 -10.24 15.82
CA ILE A 6 -17.92 -11.40 16.11
C ILE A 6 -16.88 -10.93 17.13
N ARG A 7 -16.79 -11.62 18.28
CA ARG A 7 -15.94 -11.19 19.39
C ARG A 7 -15.36 -12.36 20.17
N ASP A 8 -14.20 -12.14 20.78
CA ASP A 8 -13.61 -12.98 21.82
C ASP A 8 -13.39 -14.44 21.37
N ILE A 9 -13.00 -14.64 20.11
CA ILE A 9 -12.69 -15.96 19.56
C ILE A 9 -11.31 -16.01 18.94
N THR A 10 -10.74 -17.22 18.94
CA THR A 10 -9.55 -17.57 18.18
C THR A 10 -9.91 -18.50 17.04
N ILE A 11 -9.48 -18.15 15.82
CA ILE A 11 -9.64 -18.96 14.62
C ILE A 11 -8.26 -19.47 14.23
N LEU A 12 -8.03 -20.77 14.36
CA LEU A 12 -6.82 -21.43 13.86
C LEU A 12 -7.17 -22.21 12.58
N ASN A 13 -6.38 -21.99 11.53
CA ASN A 13 -6.53 -22.64 10.23
C ASN A 13 -7.95 -22.51 9.65
N GLY A 14 -8.41 -21.28 9.49
CA GLY A 14 -9.77 -20.91 9.06
C GLY A 14 -10.16 -21.29 7.61
N GLY A 15 -9.43 -22.19 6.97
CA GLY A 15 -9.70 -22.62 5.59
C GLY A 15 -9.32 -21.58 4.55
N HIS A 16 -10.20 -21.37 3.56
CA HIS A 16 -9.92 -20.45 2.45
C HIS A 16 -10.05 -18.98 2.86
N PHE A 17 -11.01 -18.63 3.71
CA PHE A 17 -11.16 -17.31 4.30
C PHE A 17 -11.59 -17.48 5.76
N GLY A 18 -10.88 -16.86 6.71
CA GLY A 18 -11.20 -16.98 8.14
C GLY A 18 -12.57 -16.38 8.49
N ILE A 19 -12.82 -15.15 8.04
CA ILE A 19 -14.10 -14.44 8.20
C ILE A 19 -14.43 -13.73 6.89
N LEU A 20 -15.59 -14.05 6.27
CA LEU A 20 -16.04 -13.46 5.00
C LEU A 20 -17.46 -12.89 5.13
N PRO A 21 -17.65 -11.68 5.69
CA PRO A 21 -18.91 -10.97 5.56
C PRO A 21 -19.07 -10.43 4.13
N THR A 22 -20.12 -10.88 3.43
CA THR A 22 -20.52 -10.30 2.14
C THR A 22 -21.86 -9.57 2.28
N GLY A 23 -21.93 -8.29 1.92
CA GLY A 23 -23.19 -7.53 1.93
C GLY A 23 -23.78 -7.32 3.33
N VAL A 24 -22.91 -7.14 4.34
CA VAL A 24 -23.34 -6.93 5.73
C VAL A 24 -23.33 -5.44 6.08
N ASP A 25 -24.44 -4.96 6.65
CA ASP A 25 -24.52 -3.60 7.21
C ASP A 25 -24.37 -3.62 8.72
N ASN A 26 -23.65 -2.64 9.28
CA ASN A 26 -23.37 -2.52 10.71
C ASN A 26 -22.65 -3.77 11.25
N PHE A 27 -21.45 -4.02 10.71
CA PHE A 27 -20.63 -5.18 11.06
C PHE A 27 -19.50 -4.81 12.02
N ARG A 28 -19.24 -5.66 13.01
CA ARG A 28 -18.23 -5.41 14.04
C ARG A 28 -17.41 -6.65 14.34
N ILE A 29 -16.09 -6.51 14.32
CA ILE A 29 -15.12 -7.48 14.84
C ILE A 29 -14.37 -6.79 15.98
N ASP A 30 -14.29 -7.45 17.12
CA ASP A 30 -13.54 -6.94 18.28
C ASP A 30 -12.87 -8.08 19.04
N SER A 31 -11.61 -7.92 19.44
CA SER A 31 -10.91 -8.87 20.31
C SER A 31 -10.84 -10.29 19.73
N VAL A 32 -10.56 -10.39 18.42
CA VAL A 32 -10.43 -11.66 17.70
C VAL A 32 -8.96 -11.96 17.39
N VAL A 33 -8.59 -13.24 17.45
CA VAL A 33 -7.31 -13.74 16.96
C VAL A 33 -7.57 -14.65 15.76
N VAL A 34 -6.91 -14.40 14.63
CA VAL A 34 -6.97 -15.26 13.46
C VAL A 34 -5.56 -15.69 13.07
N ASP A 35 -5.32 -16.98 12.97
CA ASP A 35 -4.06 -17.57 12.51
C ASP A 35 -4.39 -18.59 11.42
N THR A 36 -4.24 -18.19 10.17
CA THR A 36 -4.72 -18.96 9.01
C THR A 36 -3.70 -18.91 7.88
N ASN A 37 -3.88 -19.73 6.84
CA ASN A 37 -2.98 -19.73 5.67
C ASN A 37 -3.42 -18.78 4.56
N ARG A 38 -4.72 -18.53 4.42
CA ARG A 38 -5.35 -17.70 3.37
C ARG A 38 -5.97 -16.45 4.00
N ASP A 39 -6.89 -15.73 3.35
CA ASP A 39 -7.30 -14.44 3.93
C ASP A 39 -7.82 -14.60 5.35
N GLY A 40 -7.40 -13.70 6.24
CA GLY A 40 -7.87 -13.69 7.61
C GLY A 40 -9.30 -13.16 7.70
N ILE A 41 -9.45 -11.86 7.44
CA ILE A 41 -10.72 -11.15 7.47
C ILE A 41 -10.95 -10.50 6.11
N ASN A 42 -12.01 -10.90 5.42
CA ASN A 42 -12.29 -10.48 4.05
C ASN A 42 -13.66 -9.79 3.99
N VAL A 43 -13.65 -8.46 4.05
CA VAL A 43 -14.84 -7.62 4.11
C VAL A 43 -15.29 -7.27 2.70
N ASP A 44 -16.38 -7.87 2.23
CA ASP A 44 -16.86 -7.71 0.86
C ASP A 44 -18.22 -7.00 0.79
N CYS A 45 -18.31 -5.91 0.03
CA CYS A 45 -19.55 -5.14 -0.16
C CYS A 45 -20.26 -4.74 1.15
N CYS A 46 -19.51 -4.48 2.23
CA CYS A 46 -20.07 -4.20 3.54
C CYS A 46 -20.13 -2.70 3.84
N LYS A 47 -21.07 -2.29 4.69
CA LYS A 47 -21.26 -0.90 5.09
C LYS A 47 -21.25 -0.73 6.59
N ASN A 48 -20.62 0.34 7.08
CA ASN A 48 -20.48 0.65 8.50
C ASN A 48 -19.79 -0.51 9.24
N VAL A 49 -18.49 -0.66 8.99
CA VAL A 49 -17.67 -1.76 9.48
C VAL A 49 -16.68 -1.26 10.53
N ARG A 50 -16.56 -1.98 11.64
CA ARG A 50 -15.56 -1.74 12.69
C ARG A 50 -14.75 -3.01 12.91
N ILE A 51 -13.42 -2.94 12.77
CA ILE A 51 -12.49 -4.01 13.15
C ILE A 51 -11.53 -3.42 14.18
N SER A 52 -11.55 -3.93 15.40
CA SER A 52 -10.82 -3.37 16.53
C SER A 52 -10.12 -4.45 17.36
N ASN A 53 -8.99 -4.11 17.99
CA ASN A 53 -8.35 -4.96 19.01
C ASN A 53 -8.05 -6.38 18.49
N THR A 54 -7.68 -6.52 17.22
CA THR A 54 -7.69 -7.80 16.51
C THR A 54 -6.30 -8.13 15.97
N THR A 55 -5.88 -9.38 16.14
CA THR A 55 -4.58 -9.89 15.65
C THR A 55 -4.82 -10.90 14.55
N VAL A 56 -4.21 -10.69 13.38
CA VAL A 56 -4.41 -11.55 12.21
C VAL A 56 -3.09 -11.97 11.58
N ASN A 57 -2.80 -13.26 11.62
CA ASN A 57 -1.69 -13.88 10.93
C ASN A 57 -2.18 -14.60 9.66
N SER A 58 -1.57 -14.27 8.52
CA SER A 58 -1.78 -14.96 7.24
C SER A 58 -0.50 -14.99 6.40
N PRO A 59 0.35 -16.03 6.49
CA PRO A 59 1.66 -16.01 5.85
C PRO A 59 1.60 -16.07 4.33
N ASN A 60 0.52 -16.57 3.72
CA ASN A 60 0.44 -16.80 2.28
C ASN A 60 -0.66 -16.00 1.57
N ASP A 61 -1.45 -15.19 2.29
CA ASP A 61 -2.48 -14.33 1.72
C ASP A 61 -2.74 -13.10 2.61
N ASP A 62 -3.81 -12.34 2.36
CA ASP A 62 -4.03 -11.06 3.03
C ASP A 62 -4.59 -11.23 4.46
N ALA A 63 -4.04 -10.50 5.43
CA ALA A 63 -4.51 -10.58 6.82
C ALA A 63 -5.89 -9.93 6.96
N ILE A 64 -6.01 -8.65 6.58
CA ILE A 64 -7.28 -7.92 6.55
C ILE A 64 -7.46 -7.35 5.15
N VAL A 65 -8.49 -7.79 4.44
CA VAL A 65 -8.75 -7.36 3.07
C VAL A 65 -10.15 -6.77 2.94
N LEU A 66 -10.22 -5.63 2.25
CA LEU A 66 -11.47 -5.00 1.84
C LEU A 66 -11.67 -5.35 0.36
N LYS A 67 -12.82 -5.93 0.04
CA LYS A 67 -13.27 -6.22 -1.33
C LYS A 67 -14.59 -5.51 -1.60
N SER A 68 -14.87 -5.27 -2.87
CA SER A 68 -16.15 -4.74 -3.34
C SER A 68 -16.50 -5.46 -4.64
N SER A 69 -16.59 -6.78 -4.53
CA SER A 69 -16.80 -7.68 -5.66
C SER A 69 -18.20 -7.52 -6.27
N TYR A 70 -18.43 -8.18 -7.39
CA TYR A 70 -19.78 -8.31 -7.97
C TYR A 70 -20.55 -9.53 -7.41
N ALA A 71 -20.16 -10.10 -6.25
CA ALA A 71 -20.76 -11.31 -5.70
C ALA A 71 -22.26 -11.18 -5.36
N LEU A 72 -22.74 -9.95 -5.14
CA LEU A 72 -24.15 -9.66 -4.88
C LEU A 72 -24.96 -9.44 -6.16
N ASN A 73 -24.34 -9.59 -7.34
CA ASN A 73 -24.91 -9.25 -8.64
C ASN A 73 -25.37 -7.79 -8.74
N GLU A 74 -24.73 -6.90 -7.97
CA GLU A 74 -24.90 -5.45 -7.98
C GLU A 74 -23.56 -4.76 -7.71
N VAL A 75 -23.38 -3.54 -8.21
CA VAL A 75 -22.21 -2.70 -7.89
C VAL A 75 -22.42 -2.12 -6.50
N ARG A 76 -21.67 -2.61 -5.52
CA ARG A 76 -21.77 -2.16 -4.13
C ARG A 76 -20.40 -1.94 -3.49
N ALA A 77 -20.18 -0.72 -3.03
CA ALA A 77 -18.94 -0.35 -2.34
C ALA A 77 -18.80 -1.06 -0.99
N THR A 78 -17.55 -1.25 -0.57
CA THR A 78 -17.23 -1.40 0.85
C THR A 78 -16.94 -0.02 1.41
N GLU A 79 -17.79 0.45 2.32
CA GLU A 79 -17.79 1.86 2.73
C GLU A 79 -18.02 2.06 4.24
N ASN A 80 -17.50 3.17 4.75
CA ASN A 80 -17.51 3.53 6.18
C ASN A 80 -16.84 2.43 7.02
N VAL A 81 -15.55 2.20 6.77
CA VAL A 81 -14.77 1.16 7.46
C VAL A 81 -13.78 1.81 8.43
N THR A 82 -13.71 1.31 9.66
CA THR A 82 -12.63 1.63 10.58
C THR A 82 -11.89 0.38 11.01
N ILE A 83 -10.56 0.36 10.80
CA ILE A 83 -9.65 -0.67 11.30
C ILE A 83 -8.72 -0.02 12.31
N ASP A 84 -8.74 -0.44 13.57
CA ASP A 84 -7.88 0.17 14.59
C ASP A 84 -7.37 -0.78 15.67
N ASN A 85 -6.21 -0.43 16.23
CA ASN A 85 -5.57 -1.21 17.30
C ASN A 85 -5.43 -2.70 16.91
N CYS A 86 -4.90 -2.93 15.72
CA CYS A 86 -4.74 -4.27 15.15
C CYS A 86 -3.28 -4.62 14.96
N MET A 87 -2.98 -5.92 14.85
CA MET A 87 -1.69 -6.41 14.41
C MET A 87 -1.88 -7.38 13.25
N VAL A 88 -1.07 -7.23 12.21
CA VAL A 88 -1.03 -8.16 11.08
C VAL A 88 0.37 -8.75 10.91
N SER A 89 0.45 -10.03 10.55
CA SER A 89 1.71 -10.74 10.47
C SER A 89 1.74 -11.86 9.44
N GLY A 90 2.97 -12.28 9.09
CA GLY A 90 3.25 -13.41 8.21
C GLY A 90 4.03 -14.55 8.89
N TYR A 91 3.80 -14.79 10.19
CA TYR A 91 4.37 -15.92 10.93
C TYR A 91 3.91 -17.26 10.36
N ASP A 92 4.71 -18.30 10.58
CA ASP A 92 4.34 -19.67 10.23
C ASP A 92 3.02 -20.05 10.92
N LEU A 93 2.13 -20.71 10.17
CA LEU A 93 0.80 -21.08 10.65
C LEU A 93 0.86 -21.79 12.00
N GLY A 94 0.02 -21.35 12.93
CA GLY A 94 -0.11 -21.91 14.27
C GLY A 94 0.83 -21.26 15.30
N THR A 95 1.86 -20.55 14.84
CA THR A 95 2.89 -20.01 15.73
C THR A 95 2.51 -18.67 16.35
N LEU A 96 1.50 -17.99 15.81
CA LEU A 96 0.86 -16.87 16.49
C LEU A 96 0.10 -17.40 17.71
N VAL A 97 -0.74 -18.42 17.52
CA VAL A 97 -1.59 -18.97 18.59
C VAL A 97 -0.79 -19.70 19.66
N ASP A 98 0.29 -20.40 19.29
CA ASP A 98 1.17 -21.08 20.25
C ASP A 98 2.15 -20.14 20.98
N GLY A 99 2.26 -18.89 20.54
CA GLY A 99 3.12 -17.86 21.14
C GLY A 99 4.61 -17.96 20.82
N THR A 100 5.00 -18.78 19.83
CA THR A 100 6.41 -18.93 19.42
C THR A 100 6.83 -17.96 18.31
N PHE A 101 5.87 -17.39 17.57
CA PHE A 101 6.06 -16.35 16.54
C PHE A 101 7.16 -16.68 15.53
N ARG A 102 7.26 -17.96 15.14
CA ARG A 102 8.28 -18.39 14.18
C ARG A 102 7.96 -17.84 12.81
N THR A 103 8.99 -17.50 12.05
CA THR A 103 8.85 -17.03 10.68
C THR A 103 9.76 -17.85 9.78
N GLY A 104 9.19 -18.39 8.70
CA GLY A 104 9.98 -18.97 7.63
C GLY A 104 10.58 -17.92 6.68
N PRO A 105 10.94 -18.30 5.45
CA PRO A 105 11.68 -17.43 4.52
C PRO A 105 10.89 -16.20 4.06
N TYR A 106 11.61 -15.24 3.46
CA TYR A 106 11.09 -13.99 2.90
C TYR A 106 9.89 -14.19 1.94
N GLY A 107 9.04 -13.16 1.83
CA GLY A 107 7.93 -13.11 0.86
C GLY A 107 6.56 -13.44 1.43
N ARG A 108 6.38 -13.36 2.75
CA ARG A 108 5.09 -13.59 3.43
C ARG A 108 4.12 -12.43 3.19
N THR A 109 2.84 -12.73 2.95
CA THR A 109 1.83 -11.74 2.58
C THR A 109 1.29 -10.96 3.79
N GLY A 110 0.41 -11.51 4.62
CA GLY A 110 0.10 -11.00 5.97
C GLY A 110 -0.29 -9.52 6.08
N ARG A 111 -0.83 -8.93 5.01
CA ARG A 111 -0.99 -7.47 4.88
C ARG A 111 -2.40 -6.96 5.12
N ILE A 112 -2.54 -5.63 5.11
CA ILE A 112 -3.83 -4.97 4.92
C ILE A 112 -3.99 -4.56 3.45
N LYS A 113 -5.09 -4.99 2.82
CA LYS A 113 -5.32 -4.82 1.38
C LYS A 113 -6.70 -4.26 1.05
N PHE A 114 -6.78 -3.51 -0.05
CA PHE A 114 -8.00 -3.16 -0.77
C PHE A 114 -7.92 -3.87 -2.12
N GLY A 115 -8.99 -4.57 -2.52
CA GLY A 115 -9.04 -5.36 -3.75
C GLY A 115 -8.62 -6.83 -3.58
N THR A 116 -8.28 -7.56 -4.64
CA THR A 116 -8.28 -7.08 -6.03
C THR A 116 -9.67 -6.82 -6.58
N GLU A 117 -10.68 -7.55 -6.10
CA GLU A 117 -12.09 -7.41 -6.46
C GLU A 117 -12.59 -6.04 -6.00
N SER A 118 -12.68 -5.14 -6.97
CA SER A 118 -12.82 -3.69 -6.75
C SER A 118 -13.91 -3.08 -7.62
N ASN A 119 -14.96 -3.85 -7.95
CA ASN A 119 -16.04 -3.39 -8.83
C ASN A 119 -16.87 -2.26 -8.21
N GLY A 120 -17.19 -2.38 -6.92
CA GLY A 120 -18.02 -1.42 -6.19
C GLY A 120 -17.26 -0.24 -5.60
N GLY A 121 -15.95 -0.40 -5.43
CA GLY A 121 -15.08 0.60 -4.82
C GLY A 121 -15.00 0.55 -3.29
N PHE A 122 -14.20 1.46 -2.76
CA PHE A 122 -13.80 1.61 -1.37
C PHE A 122 -13.92 3.08 -0.98
N LYS A 123 -14.76 3.40 0.01
CA LYS A 123 -15.10 4.80 0.32
C LYS A 123 -15.11 5.06 1.81
N ASN A 124 -14.51 6.17 2.22
CA ASN A 124 -14.51 6.64 3.62
C ASN A 124 -13.96 5.58 4.58
N ILE A 125 -12.64 5.41 4.56
CA ILE A 125 -11.94 4.34 5.29
C ILE A 125 -10.86 4.94 6.18
N ALA A 126 -10.92 4.62 7.47
CA ALA A 126 -9.95 5.04 8.47
C ALA A 126 -9.19 3.83 9.02
N ILE A 127 -7.87 3.86 8.95
CA ILE A 127 -6.99 2.83 9.50
C ILE A 127 -6.00 3.49 10.46
N SER A 128 -5.93 3.03 11.71
CA SER A 128 -5.01 3.63 12.66
C SER A 128 -4.47 2.68 13.72
N ASN A 129 -3.28 2.97 14.25
CA ASN A 129 -2.68 2.21 15.36
C ASN A 129 -2.53 0.72 14.98
N VAL A 130 -1.86 0.45 13.86
CA VAL A 130 -1.64 -0.91 13.36
C VAL A 130 -0.16 -1.28 13.39
N ILE A 131 0.13 -2.52 13.79
CA ILE A 131 1.47 -3.11 13.77
C ILE A 131 1.56 -4.13 12.64
N PHE A 132 2.64 -4.07 11.85
CA PHE A 132 2.98 -5.03 10.80
C PHE A 132 4.31 -5.72 11.16
N GLU A 133 4.33 -7.06 11.10
CA GLU A 133 5.54 -7.84 11.43
C GLU A 133 5.74 -9.02 10.45
N TYR A 134 6.92 -9.11 9.82
CA TYR A 134 7.30 -10.16 8.85
C TYR A 134 6.26 -10.42 7.74
N CYS A 135 5.77 -9.36 7.10
CA CYS A 135 4.69 -9.43 6.10
C CYS A 135 4.88 -8.41 4.96
N ARG A 136 3.86 -8.19 4.14
CA ARG A 136 3.74 -7.04 3.24
C ARG A 136 3.01 -5.90 3.99
N GLY A 137 3.25 -4.65 3.58
CA GLY A 137 2.56 -3.48 4.11
C GLY A 137 1.25 -3.23 3.38
N PHE A 138 0.81 -1.96 3.30
CA PHE A 138 -0.47 -1.63 2.70
C PHE A 138 -0.50 -1.84 1.19
N ALA A 139 -1.57 -2.45 0.69
CA ALA A 139 -1.90 -2.50 -0.73
C ALA A 139 -3.28 -1.86 -0.97
N LEU A 140 -3.30 -0.71 -1.64
CA LEU A 140 -4.51 0.03 -2.02
C LEU A 140 -4.71 -0.14 -3.52
N GLU A 141 -5.53 -1.11 -3.92
CA GLU A 141 -5.69 -1.47 -5.31
C GLU A 141 -7.13 -1.27 -5.77
N THR A 142 -7.30 -0.54 -6.88
CA THR A 142 -8.53 -0.57 -7.66
C THR A 142 -8.19 -0.86 -9.11
N VAL A 143 -8.68 -2.00 -9.60
CA VAL A 143 -8.31 -2.53 -10.92
C VAL A 143 -9.52 -3.02 -11.72
N ASP A 144 -10.71 -3.07 -11.11
CA ASP A 144 -11.93 -3.58 -11.72
C ASP A 144 -13.04 -2.51 -11.88
N GLY A 145 -12.66 -1.23 -11.91
CA GLY A 145 -13.53 -0.10 -12.27
C GLY A 145 -14.13 0.70 -11.11
N GLY A 146 -13.92 0.30 -9.86
CA GLY A 146 -14.46 0.99 -8.69
C GLY A 146 -13.63 2.20 -8.26
N LEU A 147 -14.29 3.08 -7.51
CA LEU A 147 -13.64 4.23 -6.88
C LEU A 147 -12.92 3.80 -5.61
N LEU A 148 -11.65 4.16 -5.42
CA LEU A 148 -10.94 4.06 -4.14
C LEU A 148 -10.67 5.48 -3.67
N GLU A 149 -11.42 5.95 -2.69
CA GLU A 149 -11.36 7.35 -2.27
C GLU A 149 -11.67 7.58 -0.79
N ASP A 150 -11.17 8.70 -0.27
CA ASP A 150 -11.37 9.15 1.11
C ASP A 150 -10.79 8.15 2.12
N VAL A 151 -9.47 7.94 2.05
CA VAL A 151 -8.73 7.00 2.89
C VAL A 151 -7.76 7.75 3.80
N THR A 152 -7.80 7.47 5.10
CA THR A 152 -6.83 7.96 6.08
C THR A 152 -6.13 6.80 6.78
N ILE A 153 -4.81 6.78 6.75
CA ILE A 153 -3.94 5.79 7.41
C ILE A 153 -3.01 6.54 8.35
N SER A 154 -3.00 6.20 9.64
CA SER A 154 -2.18 6.92 10.63
C SER A 154 -1.64 6.07 11.77
N ASN A 155 -0.51 6.48 12.35
CA ASN A 155 0.10 5.85 13.53
C ASN A 155 0.40 4.36 13.29
N ILE A 156 1.29 4.09 12.34
CA ILE A 156 1.63 2.74 11.90
C ILE A 156 3.07 2.41 12.27
N THR A 157 3.30 1.20 12.78
CA THR A 157 4.65 0.66 12.96
C THR A 157 4.80 -0.61 12.15
N MET A 158 5.86 -0.69 11.35
CA MET A 158 6.14 -1.80 10.45
C MET A 158 7.56 -2.28 10.65
N ARG A 159 7.74 -3.60 10.70
CA ARG A 159 9.08 -4.20 10.74
C ARG A 159 9.15 -5.42 9.85
N ASN A 160 10.28 -5.57 9.16
CA ASN A 160 10.53 -6.68 8.24
C ASN A 160 9.45 -6.76 7.15
N VAL A 161 8.99 -5.60 6.67
CA VAL A 161 7.95 -5.53 5.63
C VAL A 161 8.53 -5.57 4.23
N GLN A 162 7.88 -6.27 3.31
CA GLN A 162 8.35 -6.33 1.93
C GLN A 162 8.14 -5.01 1.17
N MET A 163 6.99 -4.35 1.34
CA MET A 163 6.78 -2.99 0.84
C MET A 163 5.87 -2.24 1.81
N PRO A 164 6.19 -1.02 2.28
CA PRO A 164 5.31 -0.30 3.20
C PRO A 164 3.99 0.13 2.57
N PHE A 165 4.03 0.70 1.35
CA PHE A 165 2.85 1.20 0.64
C PHE A 165 2.89 0.81 -0.84
N PHE A 166 1.78 0.30 -1.33
CA PHE A 166 1.55 0.03 -2.74
C PHE A 166 0.17 0.54 -3.14
N LEU A 167 0.12 1.67 -3.85
CA LEU A 167 -1.10 2.26 -4.39
C LEU A 167 -1.13 1.96 -5.89
N ARG A 168 -2.18 1.27 -6.33
CA ARG A 168 -2.31 0.81 -7.72
C ARG A 168 -3.70 1.08 -8.28
N LEU A 169 -3.76 1.94 -9.29
CA LEU A 169 -4.91 2.07 -10.18
C LEU A 169 -4.63 1.28 -11.46
N GLY A 170 -5.46 0.30 -11.82
CA GLY A 170 -5.27 -0.54 -13.01
C GLY A 170 -6.56 -0.78 -13.79
N ALA A 171 -6.46 -1.56 -14.87
CA ALA A 171 -7.53 -1.83 -15.83
C ALA A 171 -7.72 -3.34 -16.07
N ARG A 172 -7.62 -4.16 -15.02
CA ARG A 172 -7.93 -5.59 -15.10
C ARG A 172 -9.39 -5.85 -15.49
N MET A 173 -10.29 -4.95 -15.08
CA MET A 173 -11.70 -4.87 -15.51
C MET A 173 -12.47 -6.19 -15.39
N ARG A 174 -12.26 -6.97 -14.32
CA ARG A 174 -13.06 -8.16 -14.03
C ARG A 174 -14.39 -7.77 -13.40
N GLY A 175 -15.31 -7.30 -14.22
CA GLY A 175 -16.67 -6.91 -13.83
C GLY A 175 -17.63 -6.95 -15.03
N PRO A 176 -18.88 -6.49 -14.87
CA PRO A 176 -19.76 -6.25 -16.00
C PRO A 176 -19.08 -5.42 -17.09
N ALA A 177 -19.31 -5.80 -18.35
CA ALA A 177 -18.71 -5.10 -19.48
C ALA A 177 -19.20 -3.64 -19.58
N GLY A 178 -18.33 -2.75 -20.05
CA GLY A 178 -18.65 -1.33 -20.28
C GLY A 178 -18.49 -0.42 -19.06
N LEU A 179 -17.99 -0.93 -17.93
CA LEU A 179 -17.58 -0.09 -16.80
C LEU A 179 -16.37 0.76 -17.19
N PRO A 180 -16.31 2.05 -16.77
CA PRO A 180 -15.11 2.85 -16.92
C PRO A 180 -14.00 2.33 -16.00
N ILE A 181 -12.74 2.68 -16.32
CA ILE A 181 -11.62 2.51 -15.39
C ILE A 181 -11.92 3.33 -14.12
N GLY A 182 -11.53 2.77 -12.97
CA GLY A 182 -11.77 3.38 -11.67
C GLY A 182 -10.92 4.62 -11.42
N THR A 183 -10.97 5.12 -10.18
CA THR A 183 -10.10 6.21 -9.72
C THR A 183 -9.50 5.85 -8.37
N LEU A 184 -8.28 6.28 -8.10
CA LEU A 184 -7.64 6.17 -6.80
C LEU A 184 -7.25 7.57 -6.35
N LYS A 185 -7.92 8.12 -5.34
CA LYS A 185 -7.67 9.50 -4.92
C LYS A 185 -7.97 9.86 -3.48
N ARG A 186 -7.46 11.00 -3.02
CA ARG A 186 -7.70 11.55 -1.67
C ARG A 186 -7.29 10.56 -0.59
N VAL A 187 -6.01 10.19 -0.62
CA VAL A 187 -5.40 9.25 0.33
C VAL A 187 -4.42 10.03 1.21
N SER A 188 -4.60 9.96 2.52
CA SER A 188 -3.69 10.54 3.50
C SER A 188 -3.02 9.44 4.32
N ILE A 189 -1.68 9.45 4.34
CA ILE A 189 -0.85 8.53 5.12
C ILE A 189 0.03 9.36 6.05
N SER A 190 0.02 9.06 7.34
CA SER A 190 0.78 9.86 8.31
C SER A 190 1.34 9.07 9.48
N ASN A 191 2.41 9.57 10.10
CA ASN A 191 3.00 9.01 11.33
C ASN A 191 3.33 7.53 11.19
N VAL A 192 4.23 7.20 10.25
CA VAL A 192 4.62 5.82 9.97
C VAL A 192 6.09 5.60 10.26
N ILE A 193 6.39 4.51 10.95
CA ILE A 193 7.76 4.01 11.13
C ILE A 193 7.83 2.64 10.48
N ALA A 194 8.61 2.52 9.40
CA ALA A 194 8.93 1.27 8.74
C ALA A 194 10.44 1.00 8.87
N HIS A 195 10.81 -0.16 9.40
CA HIS A 195 12.20 -0.53 9.62
C HIS A 195 12.52 -1.91 9.03
N ASN A 196 13.73 -2.04 8.48
CA ASN A 196 14.21 -3.27 7.85
C ASN A 196 13.30 -3.73 6.69
N ALA A 197 12.87 -2.79 5.85
CA ALA A 197 12.06 -3.11 4.68
C ALA A 197 12.90 -3.76 3.55
N ASP A 198 12.28 -4.63 2.76
CA ASP A 198 12.91 -5.27 1.60
C ASP A 198 13.32 -4.23 0.55
N PRO A 199 14.59 -4.21 0.11
CA PRO A 199 15.10 -3.14 -0.74
C PRO A 199 14.57 -3.21 -2.17
N ARG A 200 13.99 -4.34 -2.60
CA ARG A 200 13.53 -4.51 -3.98
C ARG A 200 12.25 -3.74 -4.29
N TYR A 201 11.43 -3.46 -3.26
CA TYR A 201 10.08 -2.94 -3.41
C TYR A 201 9.90 -1.64 -2.61
N PRO A 202 10.32 -0.48 -3.17
CA PRO A 202 10.06 0.83 -2.58
C PRO A 202 8.56 1.07 -2.41
N SER A 203 8.22 2.09 -1.62
CA SER A 203 6.84 2.56 -1.59
C SER A 203 6.43 3.03 -2.98
N THR A 204 5.30 2.55 -3.48
CA THR A 204 4.93 2.71 -4.88
C THR A 204 3.55 3.35 -5.03
N ILE A 205 3.45 4.35 -5.91
CA ILE A 205 2.19 4.97 -6.33
C ILE A 205 2.14 4.87 -7.85
N ALA A 206 1.26 4.03 -8.39
CA ALA A 206 1.25 3.72 -9.81
C ALA A 206 -0.17 3.77 -10.41
N GLY A 207 -0.43 4.83 -11.17
CA GLY A 207 -1.52 4.87 -12.14
C GLY A 207 -1.19 4.10 -13.42
N ILE A 208 -1.99 4.35 -14.46
CA ILE A 208 -1.75 3.84 -15.82
C ILE A 208 -1.87 5.00 -16.81
N PRO A 209 -1.38 4.85 -18.06
CA PRO A 209 -1.51 5.90 -19.06
C PRO A 209 -2.95 6.40 -19.18
N GLY A 210 -3.14 7.73 -19.07
CA GLY A 210 -4.45 8.39 -19.13
C GLY A 210 -5.29 8.33 -17.85
N HIS A 211 -4.83 7.63 -16.80
CA HIS A 211 -5.53 7.51 -15.52
C HIS A 211 -4.55 7.63 -14.34
N ASN A 212 -4.47 8.85 -13.82
CA ASN A 212 -3.58 9.17 -12.71
C ASN A 212 -4.14 8.68 -11.36
N VAL A 213 -3.23 8.36 -10.45
CA VAL A 213 -3.52 8.40 -9.01
C VAL A 213 -3.51 9.86 -8.56
N GLU A 214 -4.54 10.31 -7.86
CA GLU A 214 -4.73 11.74 -7.58
C GLU A 214 -4.74 12.07 -6.07
N ASP A 215 -4.30 13.25 -5.67
CA ASP A 215 -4.47 13.79 -4.30
C ASP A 215 -3.94 12.83 -3.21
N VAL A 216 -2.64 12.51 -3.24
CA VAL A 216 -2.01 11.66 -2.23
C VAL A 216 -1.09 12.49 -1.34
N ARG A 217 -1.37 12.46 -0.03
CA ARG A 217 -0.53 13.10 0.99
C ARG A 217 0.15 12.08 1.87
N ILE A 218 1.48 12.18 2.01
CA ILE A 218 2.29 11.33 2.89
C ILE A 218 3.09 12.24 3.82
N SER A 219 2.95 12.06 5.14
CA SER A 219 3.66 12.92 6.09
C SER A 219 4.19 12.22 7.32
N ASN A 220 5.28 12.73 7.90
CA ASN A 220 5.88 12.19 9.13
C ASN A 220 6.19 10.70 9.01
N VAL A 221 6.95 10.32 7.99
CA VAL A 221 7.31 8.93 7.71
C VAL A 221 8.79 8.72 7.92
N ARG A 222 9.16 7.65 8.64
CA ARG A 222 10.54 7.14 8.68
C ARG A 222 10.56 5.76 8.05
N HIS A 223 11.27 5.63 6.96
CA HIS A 223 11.39 4.41 6.18
C HIS A 223 12.85 4.00 6.10
N HIS A 224 13.21 2.92 6.80
CA HIS A 224 14.53 2.32 6.76
C HIS A 224 14.47 0.97 6.04
N LEU A 225 15.35 0.81 5.06
CA LEU A 225 15.46 -0.37 4.21
C LEU A 225 16.77 -1.12 4.47
N VAL A 226 16.80 -2.41 4.11
CA VAL A 226 18.06 -3.18 4.11
C VAL A 226 19.09 -2.56 3.15
N GLY A 227 18.65 -2.02 2.01
CA GLY A 227 19.51 -1.45 0.97
C GLY A 227 20.39 -2.48 0.23
N GLY A 228 21.50 -2.00 -0.34
CA GLY A 228 22.52 -2.84 -0.98
C GLY A 228 22.27 -3.20 -2.46
N LEU A 229 21.29 -2.58 -3.11
CA LEU A 229 21.02 -2.79 -4.54
C LEU A 229 21.62 -1.68 -5.40
N SER A 230 21.66 -1.93 -6.70
CA SER A 230 22.13 -1.02 -7.72
C SER A 230 21.17 -0.91 -8.88
N MET A 231 21.40 0.06 -9.78
CA MET A 231 20.65 0.15 -11.03
C MET A 231 20.79 -1.09 -11.93
N ALA A 232 21.85 -1.90 -11.76
CA ALA A 232 22.00 -3.17 -12.50
C ALA A 232 21.02 -4.26 -12.03
N ASP A 233 20.52 -4.15 -10.79
CA ASP A 233 19.53 -5.06 -10.22
C ASP A 233 18.10 -4.63 -10.56
N ALA A 234 17.92 -3.37 -10.97
CA ALA A 234 16.63 -2.76 -11.21
C ALA A 234 16.13 -2.97 -12.64
N VAL A 235 14.81 -3.07 -12.79
CA VAL A 235 14.14 -2.88 -14.07
C VAL A 235 14.14 -1.38 -14.35
N ALA A 236 15.03 -0.93 -15.23
CA ALA A 236 15.21 0.50 -15.53
C ALA A 236 13.94 1.15 -16.07
N ASP A 237 13.15 0.41 -16.86
CA ASP A 237 11.85 0.85 -17.35
C ASP A 237 10.76 -0.17 -16.99
N PRO A 238 10.17 -0.06 -15.78
CA PRO A 238 9.14 -1.00 -15.35
C PRO A 238 7.91 -0.95 -16.27
N PRO A 239 7.42 -2.10 -16.78
CA PRO A 239 6.31 -2.13 -17.73
C PRO A 239 5.00 -1.62 -17.10
N GLU A 240 4.04 -1.18 -17.94
CA GLU A 240 2.77 -0.65 -17.46
C GLU A 240 1.87 -1.69 -16.77
N LEU A 241 1.77 -2.88 -17.37
CA LEU A 241 1.03 -4.02 -16.82
C LEU A 241 -0.41 -3.66 -16.36
N GLU A 242 -1.11 -2.87 -17.17
CA GLU A 242 -2.44 -2.31 -16.87
C GLU A 242 -3.47 -3.38 -16.48
N ASN A 243 -3.44 -4.52 -17.16
CA ASN A 243 -4.41 -5.60 -17.03
C ASN A 243 -3.92 -6.78 -16.17
N ALA A 244 -2.71 -6.67 -15.61
CA ALA A 244 -2.10 -7.76 -14.85
C ALA A 244 -2.70 -7.89 -13.44
N TYR A 245 -2.41 -9.00 -12.77
CA TYR A 245 -2.73 -9.15 -11.36
C TYR A 245 -1.85 -8.19 -10.53
N PRO A 246 -2.44 -7.27 -9.73
CA PRO A 246 -1.72 -6.14 -9.13
C PRO A 246 -0.94 -6.56 -7.88
N GLU A 247 0.18 -7.25 -8.03
CA GLU A 247 1.09 -7.48 -6.91
C GLU A 247 2.31 -6.58 -6.99
N PRO A 248 2.84 -6.08 -5.86
CA PRO A 248 4.04 -5.23 -5.84
C PRO A 248 5.23 -5.83 -6.59
N THR A 249 5.33 -7.16 -6.63
CA THR A 249 6.40 -7.88 -7.33
C THR A 249 6.27 -7.87 -8.85
N MET A 250 5.13 -7.43 -9.41
CA MET A 250 4.85 -7.46 -10.84
C MET A 250 5.83 -6.61 -11.68
N PHE A 251 6.42 -5.59 -11.08
CA PHE A 251 7.38 -4.70 -11.73
C PHE A 251 8.83 -5.16 -11.61
N GLY A 252 9.11 -6.26 -10.89
CA GLY A 252 10.46 -6.65 -10.52
C GLY A 252 11.05 -5.72 -9.45
N THR A 253 12.38 -5.62 -9.42
CA THR A 253 13.10 -4.64 -8.59
C THR A 253 12.96 -3.26 -9.23
N LEU A 254 12.43 -2.29 -8.49
CA LEU A 254 12.18 -0.94 -9.03
C LEU A 254 13.45 -0.06 -9.01
N PRO A 255 13.52 0.97 -9.90
CA PRO A 255 14.70 1.83 -10.07
C PRO A 255 14.86 2.88 -8.96
N ALA A 256 14.09 2.80 -7.89
CA ALA A 256 14.23 3.64 -6.69
C ALA A 256 14.36 2.76 -5.45
N TYR A 257 15.06 3.23 -4.43
CA TYR A 257 15.07 2.54 -3.13
C TYR A 257 13.98 3.06 -2.18
N GLY A 258 13.59 4.34 -2.25
CA GLY A 258 12.61 4.94 -1.33
C GLY A 258 11.19 4.93 -1.89
N PHE A 259 10.97 5.68 -2.97
CA PHE A 259 9.68 5.85 -3.63
C PHE A 259 9.79 5.72 -5.15
N PHE A 260 8.90 4.93 -5.75
CA PHE A 260 8.67 4.91 -7.19
C PHE A 260 7.25 5.36 -7.49
N ILE A 261 7.11 6.46 -8.22
CA ILE A 261 5.81 7.08 -8.46
C ILE A 261 5.64 7.31 -9.96
N ARG A 262 4.52 6.85 -10.50
CA ARG A 262 4.18 7.08 -11.91
C ARG A 262 2.70 7.29 -12.17
N HIS A 263 2.38 8.05 -13.20
CA HIS A 263 1.01 8.40 -13.58
C HIS A 263 0.24 8.90 -12.36
N ALA A 264 0.67 10.03 -11.83
CA ALA A 264 0.14 10.60 -10.60
C ALA A 264 -0.03 12.12 -10.71
N ASN A 265 -0.97 12.67 -9.95
CA ASN A 265 -1.26 14.10 -9.94
C ASN A 265 -1.58 14.59 -8.52
N GLY A 266 -1.01 15.70 -8.09
CA GLY A 266 -1.30 16.27 -6.76
C GLY A 266 -0.72 15.42 -5.63
N LEU A 267 0.61 15.39 -5.54
CA LEU A 267 1.36 14.69 -4.51
C LEU A 267 1.92 15.69 -3.50
N ASP A 268 1.78 15.38 -2.21
CA ASP A 268 2.34 16.17 -1.11
C ASP A 268 3.07 15.25 -0.14
N LEU A 269 4.41 15.29 -0.17
CA LEU A 269 5.27 14.57 0.76
C LEU A 269 5.93 15.56 1.71
N ASP A 270 5.69 15.38 3.01
CA ASP A 270 6.18 16.31 4.04
C ASP A 270 6.79 15.58 5.24
N ASN A 271 8.05 15.88 5.56
CA ASN A 271 8.81 15.25 6.65
C ASN A 271 8.87 13.71 6.49
N VAL A 272 9.28 13.28 5.30
CA VAL A 272 9.54 11.88 4.93
C VAL A 272 11.05 11.62 4.93
N GLU A 273 11.48 10.62 5.69
CA GLU A 273 12.87 10.19 5.81
C GLU A 273 13.04 8.77 5.24
N VAL A 274 13.85 8.62 4.20
CA VAL A 274 14.20 7.35 3.55
C VAL A 274 15.69 7.03 3.70
N ARG A 275 15.99 5.94 4.42
CA ARG A 275 17.34 5.52 4.80
C ARG A 275 17.60 4.08 4.42
N TYR A 276 18.86 3.71 4.28
CA TYR A 276 19.26 2.32 4.05
C TYR A 276 20.35 1.87 5.03
N GLU A 277 20.40 0.58 5.34
CA GLU A 277 21.48 -0.02 6.13
C GLU A 277 22.74 -0.25 5.28
N GLN A 278 22.59 -0.96 4.17
CA GLN A 278 23.64 -1.18 3.19
C GLN A 278 23.53 -0.17 2.06
N GLN A 279 24.67 0.37 1.62
CA GLN A 279 24.68 1.40 0.58
C GLN A 279 23.91 0.95 -0.65
N ASP A 280 22.83 1.66 -0.96
CA ASP A 280 22.05 1.51 -2.19
C ASP A 280 22.49 2.58 -3.20
N THR A 281 22.61 2.21 -4.46
CA THR A 281 23.08 3.10 -5.53
C THR A 281 21.99 3.45 -6.54
N ARG A 282 20.74 3.15 -6.21
CA ARG A 282 19.57 3.69 -6.91
C ARG A 282 19.20 5.06 -6.32
N PRO A 283 18.48 5.91 -7.05
CA PRO A 283 17.91 7.13 -6.50
C PRO A 283 16.90 6.86 -5.37
N ALA A 284 16.70 7.86 -4.52
CA ALA A 284 15.74 7.79 -3.43
C ALA A 284 14.31 7.84 -3.95
N VAL A 285 14.05 8.71 -4.92
CA VAL A 285 12.74 8.95 -5.51
C VAL A 285 12.86 8.95 -7.03
N VAL A 286 11.97 8.22 -7.70
CA VAL A 286 11.77 8.28 -9.15
C VAL A 286 10.33 8.69 -9.43
N LEU A 287 10.16 9.72 -10.25
CA LEU A 287 8.87 10.27 -10.68
C LEU A 287 8.76 10.13 -12.19
N ARG A 288 7.69 9.51 -12.70
CA ARG A 288 7.43 9.33 -14.14
C ARG A 288 6.02 9.70 -14.56
N HIS A 289 5.85 10.61 -15.51
CA HIS A 289 4.50 11.07 -15.92
C HIS A 289 3.71 11.58 -14.71
N VAL A 290 4.32 12.49 -13.96
CA VAL A 290 3.75 13.04 -12.72
C VAL A 290 3.48 14.52 -12.91
N ALA A 291 2.31 14.96 -12.45
CA ALA A 291 1.98 16.37 -12.37
C ALA A 291 1.81 16.80 -10.91
N ASP A 292 2.15 18.05 -10.60
CA ASP A 292 1.89 18.69 -9.32
C ASP A 292 2.44 17.88 -8.12
N ALA A 293 3.77 17.85 -7.99
CA ALA A 293 4.45 17.08 -6.95
C ALA A 293 5.31 17.95 -6.03
N ASP A 294 4.93 17.98 -4.75
CA ASP A 294 5.53 18.79 -3.71
C ASP A 294 6.24 17.90 -2.66
N PHE A 295 7.49 18.24 -2.35
CA PHE A 295 8.34 17.57 -1.37
C PHE A 295 8.91 18.58 -0.38
N HIS A 296 8.64 18.40 0.91
CA HIS A 296 8.97 19.35 1.96
C HIS A 296 9.62 18.68 3.17
N HIS A 297 10.69 19.26 3.71
CA HIS A 297 11.37 18.75 4.91
C HIS A 297 11.88 17.29 4.80
N ASP A 298 12.04 16.79 3.59
CA ASP A 298 12.34 15.39 3.34
C ASP A 298 13.83 15.08 3.49
N ARG A 299 14.14 13.81 3.77
CA ARG A 299 15.50 13.33 4.04
C ARG A 299 15.77 12.04 3.30
N ALA A 300 16.89 11.98 2.61
CA ALA A 300 17.36 10.77 1.96
C ALA A 300 18.84 10.49 2.28
N ASP A 301 19.21 9.22 2.44
CA ASP A 301 20.60 8.81 2.23
C ASP A 301 20.96 8.93 0.74
N LYS A 302 22.21 9.28 0.45
CA LYS A 302 22.66 9.48 -0.94
C LYS A 302 24.05 8.88 -1.10
N ALA A 303 24.20 7.94 -2.04
CA ALA A 303 25.50 7.46 -2.47
C ALA A 303 26.22 8.51 -3.35
N PRO A 304 27.56 8.63 -3.30
CA PRO A 304 28.30 9.57 -4.14
C PRO A 304 28.00 9.38 -5.63
N GLY A 305 27.66 10.46 -6.33
CA GLY A 305 27.39 10.44 -7.77
C GLY A 305 26.04 9.85 -8.19
N VAL A 306 25.17 9.48 -7.24
CA VAL A 306 23.80 9.02 -7.50
C VAL A 306 22.84 10.17 -7.22
N PRO A 307 21.87 10.49 -8.10
CA PRO A 307 20.87 11.50 -7.81
C PRO A 307 19.92 11.06 -6.69
N THR A 308 19.36 12.01 -5.95
CA THR A 308 18.30 11.75 -4.98
C THR A 308 16.94 11.65 -5.66
N PHE A 309 16.67 12.55 -6.62
CA PHE A 309 15.46 12.52 -7.44
C PHE A 309 15.83 12.29 -8.90
N VAL A 310 15.05 11.44 -9.57
CA VAL A 310 15.01 11.33 -11.04
C VAL A 310 13.59 11.65 -11.48
N LEU A 311 13.47 12.66 -12.34
CA LEU A 311 12.21 13.15 -12.91
C LEU A 311 12.21 12.79 -14.38
N ASP A 312 11.19 12.05 -14.84
CA ASP A 312 10.94 11.76 -16.25
C ASP A 312 9.51 12.19 -16.60
N ASP A 313 9.33 13.07 -17.59
CA ASP A 313 8.04 13.63 -17.98
C ASP A 313 7.23 14.18 -16.77
N VAL A 314 7.75 15.23 -16.12
CA VAL A 314 7.14 15.82 -14.92
C VAL A 314 6.66 17.25 -15.18
N ASP A 315 5.42 17.54 -14.78
CA ASP A 315 4.77 18.85 -14.91
C ASP A 315 4.52 19.47 -13.54
N GLY A 316 5.35 20.41 -13.10
CA GLY A 316 5.21 21.03 -11.79
C GLY A 316 5.83 20.17 -10.68
N PHE A 317 7.05 20.53 -10.28
CA PHE A 317 7.77 19.88 -9.19
C PHE A 317 8.37 20.92 -8.24
N ILE A 318 8.20 20.70 -6.94
CA ILE A 318 8.79 21.52 -5.89
C ILE A 318 9.46 20.61 -4.87
N VAL A 319 10.70 20.94 -4.54
CA VAL A 319 11.38 20.40 -3.35
C VAL A 319 11.95 21.55 -2.54
N THR A 320 11.60 21.66 -1.25
CA THR A 320 12.12 22.70 -0.36
C THR A 320 12.42 22.19 1.04
N ASP A 321 13.41 22.77 1.71
CA ASP A 321 13.82 22.42 3.08
C ASP A 321 14.21 20.94 3.25
N SER A 322 14.47 20.27 2.13
CA SER A 322 14.80 18.85 2.04
C SER A 322 16.31 18.66 1.97
N ARG A 323 16.79 17.47 2.35
CA ARG A 323 18.21 17.11 2.30
C ARG A 323 18.38 15.74 1.64
N PRO A 324 19.39 15.56 0.78
CA PRO A 324 20.55 16.44 0.57
C PRO A 324 20.46 17.38 -0.64
N VAL A 325 19.28 17.52 -1.25
CA VAL A 325 19.07 18.32 -2.47
C VAL A 325 18.77 19.78 -2.13
N PRO A 326 19.32 20.77 -2.87
CA PRO A 326 18.95 22.17 -2.69
C PRO A 326 17.50 22.45 -3.11
N ASP A 327 16.91 23.49 -2.55
CA ASP A 327 15.57 23.96 -2.93
C ASP A 327 15.48 24.15 -4.45
N THR A 328 14.47 23.51 -5.07
CA THR A 328 14.28 23.50 -6.51
C THR A 328 12.79 23.65 -6.82
N ARG A 329 12.46 24.51 -7.79
CA ARG A 329 11.09 24.75 -8.27
C ARG A 329 11.08 24.68 -9.79
N LEU A 330 10.35 23.72 -10.34
CA LEU A 330 10.22 23.47 -11.78
C LEU A 330 8.73 23.57 -12.13
N PRO A 331 8.20 24.78 -12.36
CA PRO A 331 6.77 24.99 -12.62
C PRO A 331 6.34 24.55 -14.04
N ASP A 332 7.30 24.42 -14.95
CA ASP A 332 7.08 24.01 -16.34
C ASP A 332 7.40 22.52 -16.53
N HIS A 333 7.05 21.99 -17.71
CA HIS A 333 7.34 20.61 -18.09
C HIS A 333 8.84 20.29 -18.10
N VAL A 334 9.18 19.10 -17.63
CA VAL A 334 10.54 18.57 -17.59
C VAL A 334 10.55 17.18 -18.22
N ASP A 335 11.16 17.06 -19.41
CA ASP A 335 11.33 15.77 -20.10
C ASP A 335 12.18 14.81 -19.23
N HIS A 336 13.31 15.30 -18.72
CA HIS A 336 14.20 14.56 -17.82
C HIS A 336 15.05 15.49 -16.94
N GLN A 337 15.16 15.20 -15.65
CA GLN A 337 16.02 15.93 -14.71
C GLN A 337 16.47 15.04 -13.54
N GLU A 338 17.73 15.17 -13.17
CA GLU A 338 18.32 14.55 -11.97
C GLU A 338 18.70 15.62 -10.94
N LEU A 339 18.47 15.36 -9.63
CA LEU A 339 18.76 16.29 -8.52
C LEU A 339 19.61 15.65 -7.40
#